data_AF-A0A1Q5P604-F1
#
_entry.id   AF-A0A1Q5P604-F1
#
_cell.length_a   1.000
_cell.length_b   1.000
_cell.length_c   1.000
_cell.angle_alpha   90.00
_cell.angle_beta   90.00
_cell.angle_gamma   90.00
#
_symmetry.space_group_name_H-M   'P 1'
#
loop_
_entity.id
_entity.type
_entity.pdbx_description
1 polymer ?
#
loop_
_entity_poly.entity_id
_entity_poly.type
_entity_poly.pdbx_seq_one_letter_code
_entity_poly.pdbx_strand_id
1 'polypeptide(L)'
;MIAIWTMSGLPHDTIMNLPNNTMDRFLKESLHLVEFAFLYVLIIYAFLANGKLTSFISLAAVIFASFYGLADEIHQAFVPYRSATLIDAIKDVTGAFVAFTIVNYMYFKKNSRIGRWMAMFSEWARPQ
;
A
#
# COMPACT_ATOMS: atom_id res chain seq x y z
N MET A 1 -3.48 -4.59 -8.56
CA MET A 1 -2.81 -3.52 -9.33
C MET A 1 -3.78 -2.80 -10.26
N ILE A 2 -4.45 -3.49 -11.21
CA ILE A 2 -5.44 -2.83 -12.11
C ILE A 2 -6.54 -2.09 -11.32
N ALA A 3 -7.08 -2.68 -10.25
CA ALA A 3 -8.09 -2.04 -9.42
C ALA A 3 -7.59 -0.73 -8.76
N ILE A 4 -6.39 -0.74 -8.20
CA ILE A 4 -5.72 0.44 -7.59
C ILE A 4 -5.58 1.54 -8.63
N TRP A 5 -5.03 1.20 -9.80
CA TRP A 5 -4.87 2.13 -10.93
C TRP A 5 -6.20 2.77 -11.35
N THR A 6 -7.27 1.98 -11.45
CA THR A 6 -8.58 2.48 -11.86
C THR A 6 -9.28 3.29 -10.78
N MET A 7 -9.14 2.93 -9.50
CA MET A 7 -9.79 3.63 -8.39
C MET A 7 -9.07 4.93 -8.04
N SER A 8 -7.75 4.93 -8.07
CA SER A 8 -6.95 6.14 -7.82
C SER A 8 -7.12 7.18 -8.93
N GLY A 9 -7.32 6.75 -10.19
CA GLY A 9 -7.54 7.65 -11.32
C GLY A 9 -8.91 8.36 -11.36
N LEU A 10 -9.86 8.01 -10.51
CA LEU A 10 -11.17 8.69 -10.48
C LEU A 10 -11.09 10.01 -9.72
N PRO A 11 -11.67 11.12 -10.21
CA PRO A 11 -11.83 12.34 -9.43
C PRO A 11 -12.51 12.04 -8.09
N HIS A 12 -12.05 12.61 -6.99
CA HIS A 12 -12.57 12.33 -5.64
C HIS A 12 -14.03 12.77 -5.43
N ASP A 13 -14.63 13.39 -6.45
CA ASP A 13 -15.99 13.93 -6.47
C ASP A 13 -16.98 12.92 -7.11
N THR A 14 -16.45 11.87 -7.75
CA THR A 14 -17.23 10.92 -8.56
C THR A 14 -18.13 10.01 -7.71
N ILE A 15 -17.74 9.72 -6.46
CA ILE A 15 -18.44 8.76 -5.58
C ILE A 15 -19.17 9.47 -4.42
N MET A 16 -18.66 10.60 -3.93
CA MET A 16 -19.23 11.34 -2.80
C MET A 16 -18.99 12.84 -2.95
N ASN A 17 -20.05 13.58 -3.30
CA ASN A 17 -20.12 15.04 -3.14
C ASN A 17 -20.41 15.36 -1.66
N LEU A 18 -19.37 15.32 -0.83
CA LEU A 18 -19.44 15.78 0.56
C LEU A 18 -19.14 17.29 0.64
N PRO A 19 -19.71 18.02 1.61
CA PRO A 19 -19.42 19.44 1.82
C PRO A 19 -17.90 19.68 1.90
N ASN A 20 -17.40 20.84 1.47
CA ASN A 20 -15.97 21.20 1.50
C ASN A 20 -15.42 21.40 2.94
N ASN A 21 -15.49 20.36 3.77
CA ASN A 21 -15.03 20.37 5.15
C ASN A 21 -13.62 19.78 5.23
N THR A 22 -12.78 20.36 6.10
CA THR A 22 -11.39 19.94 6.34
C THR A 22 -11.26 18.45 6.69
N MET A 23 -12.29 17.86 7.32
CA MET A 23 -12.33 16.42 7.63
C MET A 23 -12.43 15.53 6.39
N ASP A 24 -13.16 15.94 5.36
CA ASP A 24 -13.32 15.13 4.14
C ASP A 24 -12.03 15.10 3.33
N ARG A 25 -11.32 16.24 3.31
CA ARG A 25 -9.99 16.31 2.72
C ARG A 25 -9.01 15.41 3.47
N PHE A 26 -9.03 15.45 4.80
CA PHE A 26 -8.17 14.58 5.62
C PHE A 26 -8.45 13.09 5.40
N LEU A 27 -9.73 12.68 5.35
CA LEU A 27 -10.11 11.30 5.08
C LEU A 27 -9.64 10.85 3.68
N LYS A 28 -9.85 11.67 2.64
CA LYS A 28 -9.38 11.39 1.28
C LYS A 28 -7.86 11.26 1.21
N GLU A 29 -7.14 12.17 1.87
CA GLU A 29 -5.68 12.12 1.94
C GLU A 29 -5.15 10.90 2.72
N SER A 30 -5.88 10.44 3.73
CA SER A 30 -5.51 9.24 4.50
C SER A 30 -5.73 7.94 3.71
N LEU A 31 -6.63 7.95 2.72
CA LEU A 31 -6.94 6.78 1.91
C LEU A 31 -5.72 6.35 1.06
N HIS A 32 -5.01 7.32 0.50
CA HIS A 32 -3.77 7.11 -0.24
C HIS A 32 -2.70 6.39 0.59
N LEU A 33 -2.50 6.84 1.84
CA LEU A 33 -1.58 6.19 2.77
C LEU A 33 -1.95 4.71 3.00
N VAL A 34 -3.25 4.42 3.18
CA VAL A 34 -3.77 3.07 3.39
C VAL A 34 -3.66 2.22 2.11
N GLU A 35 -3.90 2.79 0.93
CA GLU A 35 -3.87 2.10 -0.35
C GLU A 35 -2.49 1.52 -0.66
N PHE A 36 -1.43 2.32 -0.53
CA PHE A 36 -0.07 1.84 -0.80
C PHE A 36 0.48 0.94 0.31
N ALA A 37 0.05 1.15 1.56
CA ALA A 37 0.30 0.18 2.64
C ALA A 37 -0.34 -1.18 2.31
N PHE A 38 -1.57 -1.18 1.80
CA PHE A 38 -2.29 -2.38 1.41
C PHE A 38 -1.65 -3.07 0.20
N LEU A 39 -1.21 -2.31 -0.81
CA LEU A 39 -0.45 -2.82 -1.96
C LEU A 39 0.80 -3.59 -1.50
N TYR A 40 1.59 -3.00 -0.61
CA TYR A 40 2.77 -3.66 -0.05
C TYR A 40 2.38 -4.98 0.67
N VAL A 41 1.35 -4.95 1.51
CA VAL A 41 0.88 -6.14 2.25
C VAL A 41 0.41 -7.26 1.31
N LEU A 42 -0.27 -6.94 0.22
CA LEU A 42 -0.69 -7.93 -0.78
C LEU A 42 0.51 -8.61 -1.45
N ILE A 43 1.55 -7.84 -1.79
CA ILE A 43 2.79 -8.40 -2.36
C ILE A 43 3.44 -9.34 -1.34
N ILE A 44 3.54 -8.93 -0.08
CA ILE A 44 4.08 -9.77 1.01
C ILE A 44 3.28 -11.06 1.16
N TYR A 45 1.95 -11.00 1.19
CA TYR A 45 1.11 -12.19 1.28
C TYR A 45 1.30 -13.14 0.09
N ALA A 46 1.45 -12.62 -1.12
CA ALA A 46 1.72 -13.45 -2.29
C ALA A 46 3.06 -14.22 -2.15
N PHE A 47 4.12 -13.56 -1.69
CA PHE A 47 5.40 -14.23 -1.45
C PHE A 47 5.39 -15.16 -0.24
N LEU A 48 4.63 -14.82 0.79
CA LEU A 48 4.43 -15.63 1.99
C LEU A 48 3.70 -16.92 1.65
N ALA A 49 2.61 -16.87 0.88
CA ALA A 49 1.88 -18.06 0.43
C ALA A 49 2.74 -19.04 -0.39
N ASN A 50 3.77 -18.52 -1.07
CA ASN A 50 4.72 -19.32 -1.83
C ASN A 50 5.95 -19.77 -1.00
N GLY A 51 6.02 -19.44 0.29
CA GLY A 51 7.16 -19.76 1.16
C GLY A 51 8.47 -19.08 0.73
N LYS A 52 8.41 -18.02 -0.06
CA LYS A 52 9.57 -17.31 -0.62
C LYS A 52 9.84 -15.99 0.11
N LEU A 53 9.09 -15.65 1.15
CA LEU A 53 9.25 -14.36 1.83
C LEU A 53 10.59 -14.28 2.57
N THR A 54 11.47 -13.40 2.10
CA THR A 54 12.75 -13.05 2.74
C THR A 54 12.80 -11.56 3.05
N SER A 55 13.72 -11.13 3.93
CA SER A 55 13.91 -9.70 4.21
C SER A 55 14.30 -8.91 2.95
N PHE A 56 15.05 -9.52 2.02
CA PHE A 56 15.38 -8.92 0.73
C PHE A 56 14.15 -8.74 -0.16
N ILE A 57 13.28 -9.76 -0.25
CA ILE A 57 12.03 -9.67 -1.03
C ILE A 57 11.09 -8.63 -0.41
N SER A 58 11.04 -8.55 0.92
CA SER A 58 10.29 -7.52 1.63
C SER A 58 10.80 -6.10 1.30
N LEU A 59 12.12 -5.92 1.22
CA LEU A 59 12.73 -4.65 0.80
C LEU A 59 12.44 -4.32 -0.67
N ALA A 60 12.56 -5.30 -1.56
CA ALA A 60 12.22 -5.13 -2.97
C ALA A 60 10.73 -4.77 -3.15
N ALA A 61 9.84 -5.37 -2.36
CA ALA A 61 8.40 -5.10 -2.39
C ALA A 61 8.06 -3.66 -1.98
N VAL A 62 8.70 -3.10 -0.93
CA VAL A 62 8.44 -1.71 -0.53
C VAL A 62 9.01 -0.72 -1.55
N ILE A 63 10.17 -1.01 -2.13
CA ILE A 63 10.74 -0.19 -3.22
C ILE A 63 9.80 -0.19 -4.42
N PHE A 64 9.32 -1.37 -4.82
CA PHE A 64 8.35 -1.50 -5.92
C PHE A 64 7.04 -0.75 -5.62
N ALA A 65 6.47 -0.91 -4.42
CA ALA A 65 5.25 -0.22 -4.03
C ALA A 65 5.43 1.31 -4.02
N SER A 66 6.59 1.80 -3.58
CA SER A 66 6.95 3.22 -3.60
C SER A 66 7.04 3.77 -5.03
N PHE A 67 7.69 3.04 -5.94
CA PHE A 67 7.73 3.42 -7.36
C PHE A 67 6.35 3.36 -8.01
N TYR A 68 5.52 2.39 -7.63
CA TYR A 68 4.16 2.28 -8.13
C TYR A 68 3.30 3.47 -7.69
N GLY A 69 3.42 3.93 -6.44
CA GLY A 69 2.75 5.17 -5.99
C GLY A 69 3.25 6.43 -6.69
N LEU A 70 4.56 6.55 -6.91
CA LEU A 70 5.08 7.64 -7.71
C LEU A 70 4.53 7.62 -9.15
N ALA A 71 4.44 6.44 -9.77
CA ALA A 71 3.86 6.29 -11.10
C ALA A 71 2.37 6.63 -11.12
N ASP A 72 1.64 6.31 -10.05
CA ASP A 72 0.23 6.65 -9.89
C ASP A 72 0.01 8.17 -9.79
N GLU A 73 0.82 8.88 -8.99
CA GLU A 73 0.77 10.35 -8.91
C GLU A 73 1.15 11.03 -10.23
N ILE A 74 2.15 10.49 -10.95
CA ILE A 74 2.47 10.96 -12.31
C ILE A 74 1.27 10.76 -13.24
N HIS A 75 0.59 9.60 -13.18
CA HIS A 75 -0.60 9.33 -13.98
C HIS A 75 -1.77 10.27 -13.60
N GLN A 76 -2.00 10.50 -12.31
CA GLN A 76 -3.00 11.44 -11.80
C GLN A 76 -2.74 12.87 -12.29
N ALA A 77 -1.49 13.28 -12.49
CA ALA A 77 -1.14 14.59 -13.03
C ALA A 77 -1.66 14.81 -14.47
N PHE A 78 -1.94 13.74 -15.21
CA PHE A 78 -2.55 13.79 -16.55
C PHE A 78 -4.07 13.65 -16.52
N VAL A 79 -4.69 13.42 -15.35
CA VAL A 79 -6.14 13.28 -15.20
C VAL A 79 -6.76 14.67 -14.96
N PRO A 80 -7.69 15.13 -15.80
CA PRO A 80 -8.39 16.39 -15.58
C PRO A 80 -9.10 16.41 -14.22
N TYR A 81 -9.07 17.55 -13.53
CA TYR A 81 -9.70 17.76 -12.21
C TYR A 81 -9.06 17.00 -11.04
N ARG A 82 -7.86 16.41 -11.22
CA ARG A 82 -7.03 15.92 -10.12
C ARG A 82 -5.88 16.88 -9.83
N SER A 83 -5.54 17.01 -8.54
CA SER A 83 -4.37 17.74 -8.06
C SER A 83 -3.35 16.72 -7.61
N ALA A 84 -2.45 16.30 -8.50
CA ALA A 84 -1.28 15.52 -8.13
C ALA A 84 -0.24 16.46 -7.50
N THR A 85 0.21 16.15 -6.28
CA THR A 85 1.21 16.97 -5.59
C THR A 85 2.37 16.11 -5.12
N LEU A 86 3.56 16.73 -5.02
CA LEU A 86 4.73 16.05 -4.44
C LEU A 86 4.46 15.55 -3.02
N ILE A 87 3.55 16.21 -2.29
CA ILE A 87 3.16 15.82 -0.94
C ILE A 87 2.41 14.49 -0.98
N ASP A 88 1.58 14.24 -1.98
CA ASP A 88 0.81 12.99 -2.11
C ASP A 88 1.74 11.82 -2.46
N ALA A 89 2.70 12.02 -3.36
CA ALA A 89 3.75 11.02 -3.61
C ALA A 89 4.56 10.68 -2.35
N ILE A 90 4.86 11.66 -1.49
CA ILE A 90 5.54 11.42 -0.20
C ILE A 90 4.65 10.62 0.75
N LYS A 91 3.34 10.88 0.78
CA LYS A 91 2.39 10.12 1.61
C LYS A 91 2.33 8.66 1.19
N ASP A 92 2.30 8.38 -0.10
CA ASP A 92 2.25 7.02 -0.65
C ASP A 92 3.47 6.20 -0.24
N VAL A 93 4.66 6.78 -0.42
CA VAL A 93 5.93 6.20 0.01
C VAL A 93 5.94 5.99 1.53
N THR A 94 5.43 6.95 2.29
CA THR A 94 5.36 6.85 3.76
C THR A 94 4.43 5.71 4.19
N GLY A 95 3.27 5.56 3.57
CA GLY A 95 2.33 4.47 3.85
C GLY A 95 2.94 3.09 3.60
N ALA A 96 3.58 2.91 2.44
CA ALA A 96 4.30 1.68 2.11
C ALA A 96 5.45 1.41 3.10
N PHE A 97 6.21 2.44 3.49
CA PHE A 97 7.33 2.31 4.42
C PHE A 97 6.91 1.96 5.86
N VAL A 98 5.81 2.54 6.33
CA VAL A 98 5.21 2.19 7.63
C VAL A 98 4.81 0.72 7.65
N ALA A 99 4.10 0.25 6.62
CA ALA A 99 3.72 -1.16 6.50
C ALA A 99 4.95 -2.08 6.45
N PHE A 100 6.00 -1.69 5.73
CA PHE A 100 7.26 -2.41 5.66
C PHE A 100 7.95 -2.56 7.02
N THR A 101 7.99 -1.48 7.80
CA THR A 101 8.61 -1.50 9.13
C THR A 101 7.84 -2.39 10.08
N ILE A 102 6.50 -2.33 10.06
CA ILE A 102 5.63 -3.19 10.86
C ILE A 102 5.87 -4.66 10.51
N VAL A 103 5.81 -5.01 9.22
CA VAL A 103 6.02 -6.39 8.76
C VAL A 103 7.43 -6.87 9.11
N ASN A 104 8.48 -6.09 8.82
CA ASN A 104 9.84 -6.51 9.12
C ASN A 104 10.08 -6.72 10.62
N TYR A 105 9.58 -5.80 11.43
CA TYR A 105 9.73 -5.89 12.87
C TYR A 105 8.95 -7.08 13.45
N MET A 106 7.71 -7.29 13.01
CA MET A 106 6.81 -8.31 13.56
C MET A 106 7.06 -9.72 13.05
N TYR A 107 7.63 -9.87 11.85
CA TYR A 107 7.89 -11.17 11.22
C TYR A 107 9.35 -11.61 11.36
N PHE A 108 10.33 -10.73 11.08
CA PHE A 108 11.75 -11.12 11.09
C PHE A 108 12.46 -10.85 12.41
N LYS A 109 12.12 -9.77 13.15
CA LYS A 109 12.84 -9.40 14.38
C LYS A 109 12.18 -9.90 15.66
N LYS A 110 10.85 -9.87 15.73
CA LYS A 110 10.09 -10.22 16.95
C LYS A 110 9.24 -11.45 16.69
N ASN A 111 9.27 -12.45 17.57
CA ASN A 111 8.34 -13.58 17.52
C ASN A 111 6.94 -13.16 18.04
N SER A 112 6.33 -12.20 17.34
CA SER A 112 5.07 -11.57 17.70
C SER A 112 3.88 -12.49 17.40
N ARG A 113 2.69 -12.19 17.96
CA ARG A 113 1.46 -12.91 17.58
C ARG A 113 1.23 -12.82 16.07
N ILE A 114 1.43 -11.65 15.47
CA ILE A 114 1.25 -11.43 14.03
C ILE A 114 2.24 -12.27 13.21
N GLY A 115 3.52 -12.32 13.60
CA GLY A 115 4.52 -13.17 12.95
C GLY A 115 4.14 -14.65 12.98
N ARG A 116 3.61 -15.16 14.10
CA ARG A 116 3.10 -16.54 14.20
C ARG A 116 1.90 -16.79 13.30
N TRP A 117 0.97 -15.84 13.22
CA TRP A 117 -0.18 -15.94 12.30
C TRP A 117 0.26 -15.96 10.85
N MET A 118 1.22 -15.12 10.48
CA MET A 118 1.81 -15.11 9.13
C MET A 118 2.53 -16.43 8.82
N ALA A 119 3.29 -16.98 9.76
CA ALA A 119 3.95 -18.29 9.58
C ALA A 119 2.91 -19.42 9.43
N MET A 120 1.88 -19.43 10.27
CA MET A 120 0.77 -20.40 10.17
C MET A 120 0.04 -20.29 8.82
N PHE A 121 -0.22 -19.06 8.35
CA PHE A 121 -0.79 -18.83 7.03
C PHE A 121 0.12 -19.33 5.92
N SER A 122 1.43 -19.09 6.01
CA SER A 122 2.42 -19.58 5.05
C SER A 122 2.40 -21.11 4.93
N GLU A 123 2.27 -21.82 6.04
CA GLU A 123 2.20 -23.29 6.05
C GLU A 123 0.86 -23.79 5.47
N TRP A 124 -0.25 -23.12 5.78
CA TRP A 124 -1.57 -23.46 5.25
C TRP A 124 -1.72 -23.19 3.74
N ALA A 125 -1.20 -22.07 3.26
CA ALA A 125 -1.35 -21.61 1.88
C ALA A 125 -0.39 -22.29 0.88
N ARG A 126 0.59 -23.05 1.38
CA ARG A 126 1.61 -23.68 0.55
C ARG A 126 0.98 -24.76 -0.33
N PRO A 127 1.14 -24.71 -1.66
CA PRO A 127 0.71 -25.83 -2.51
C PRO A 127 1.54 -27.07 -2.15
N GLN A 128 0.84 -28.15 -1.81
CA GLN A 128 1.40 -29.47 -1.46
C GLN A 128 2.00 -30.14 -2.70
#